data_AF-A0A2T5H9E0-F1
#
_entry.id   AF-A0A2T5H9E0-F1
#
_cell.length_a   1.000
_cell.length_b   1.000
_cell.length_c   1.000
_cell.angle_alpha   90.00
_cell.angle_beta   90.00
_cell.angle_gamma   90.00
#
_symmetry.space_group_name_H-M   'P 1'
#
loop_
_entity.id
_entity.type
_entity.pdbx_description
1 polymer ?
#
loop_
_entity_poly.entity_id
_entity_poly.type
_entity_poly.pdbx_seq_one_letter_code
_entity_poly.pdbx_strand_id
1 'polypeptide(L)'
;MKTSTVVAVVLATSACTFLLGTRMGATGHVQADAKFMASLATAKLMDLDKGNLERLRESLEFDRDVALIRHGDGKKGLSIYLWPELMLGEYEELGKRALNRAASYRKEHPTTWLTPELVESLTPEARSDFEESERLLESVTDEYSKQG
;
A
#
# COMPACT_ATOMS: atom_id res chain seq x y z
N MET A 1 -2.36 2.75 47.31
CA MET A 1 -2.79 2.89 45.89
C MET A 1 -3.87 1.85 45.64
N LYS A 2 -5.04 2.21 45.10
CA LYS A 2 -6.11 1.23 44.84
C LYS A 2 -5.65 0.25 43.75
N THR A 3 -6.04 -1.01 43.84
CA THR A 3 -5.72 -2.04 42.83
C THR A 3 -6.14 -1.61 41.41
N SER A 4 -7.24 -0.88 41.28
CA SER A 4 -7.67 -0.26 40.02
C SER A 4 -6.66 0.73 39.43
N THR A 5 -5.97 1.50 40.27
CA THR A 5 -4.93 2.44 39.83
C THR A 5 -3.68 1.71 39.36
N VAL A 6 -3.28 0.63 40.06
CA VAL A 6 -2.15 -0.22 39.65
C VAL A 6 -2.42 -0.86 38.29
N VAL A 7 -3.60 -1.44 38.12
CA VAL A 7 -4.02 -2.10 36.87
C VAL A 7 -4.05 -1.09 35.70
N ALA A 8 -4.58 0.11 35.93
CA ALA A 8 -4.61 1.16 34.89
C ALA A 8 -3.20 1.58 34.44
N VAL A 9 -2.27 1.75 35.39
CA VAL A 9 -0.88 2.14 35.09
C VAL A 9 -0.15 1.04 34.32
N VAL A 10 -0.32 -0.22 34.72
CA VAL A 10 0.29 -1.37 34.03
C VAL A 10 -0.24 -1.47 32.59
N LEU A 11 -1.55 -1.33 32.39
CA LEU A 11 -2.14 -1.35 31.04
C LEU A 11 -1.65 -0.19 30.18
N ALA A 12 -1.60 1.03 30.73
CA ALA A 12 -1.11 2.20 29.99
C ALA A 12 0.37 2.07 29.60
N THR A 13 1.20 1.55 30.50
CA THR A 13 2.65 1.36 30.25
C THR A 13 2.90 0.27 29.20
N SER A 14 2.17 -0.85 29.29
CA SER A 14 2.23 -1.92 28.29
C SER A 14 1.78 -1.46 26.91
N ALA A 15 0.68 -0.69 26.84
CA ALA A 15 0.20 -0.10 25.59
C ALA A 15 1.24 0.85 24.97
N CYS A 16 1.84 1.76 25.77
CA CYS A 16 2.87 2.66 25.28
C CYS A 16 4.12 1.91 24.78
N THR A 17 4.56 0.88 25.50
CA THR A 17 5.74 0.08 25.11
C THR A 17 5.47 -0.67 23.81
N PHE A 18 4.27 -1.24 23.65
CA PHE A 18 3.85 -1.88 22.42
C PHE A 18 3.84 -0.91 21.23
N LEU A 19 3.24 0.29 21.39
CA LEU A 19 3.21 1.33 20.35
C LEU A 19 4.61 1.80 19.94
N LEU A 20 5.52 1.95 20.90
CA LEU A 20 6.91 2.35 20.61
C LEU A 20 7.68 1.22 19.93
N GLY A 21 7.51 -0.02 20.38
CA GLY A 21 8.14 -1.20 19.78
C GLY A 21 7.70 -1.43 18.33
N THR A 22 6.40 -1.30 18.04
CA THR A 22 5.87 -1.43 16.67
C THR A 22 6.37 -0.31 15.76
N ARG A 23 6.48 0.93 16.24
CA ARG A 23 7.10 2.03 15.49
C ARG A 23 8.57 1.77 15.16
N MET A 24 9.35 1.24 16.11
CA MET A 24 10.74 0.86 15.87
C MET A 24 10.88 -0.27 14.84
N GLY A 25 10.03 -1.30 14.93
CA GLY A 25 9.96 -2.36 13.91
C GLY A 25 9.59 -1.81 12.53
N ALA A 26 8.64 -0.88 12.48
CA ALA A 26 8.24 -0.21 11.24
C ALA A 26 9.40 0.59 10.62
N THR A 27 10.24 1.27 11.41
CA THR A 27 11.43 1.96 10.86
C THR A 27 12.42 1.02 10.17
N GLY A 28 12.58 -0.22 10.67
CA GLY A 28 13.42 -1.22 10.00
C GLY A 28 12.85 -1.65 8.66
N HIS A 29 11.53 -1.85 8.59
CA HIS A 29 10.83 -2.14 7.34
C HIS A 29 10.91 -0.96 6.36
N VAL A 30 10.73 0.28 6.83
CA VAL A 30 10.86 1.51 6.03
C VAL A 30 12.24 1.63 5.40
N GLN A 31 13.32 1.26 6.10
CA GLN A 31 14.66 1.29 5.52
C GLN A 31 14.85 0.25 4.40
N ALA A 32 14.31 -0.96 4.57
CA ALA A 32 14.37 -1.99 3.54
C ALA A 32 13.53 -1.58 2.30
N ASP A 33 12.32 -1.08 2.54
CA ASP A 33 11.44 -0.54 1.49
C ASP A 33 12.09 0.65 0.78
N ALA A 34 12.72 1.58 1.49
CA ALA A 34 13.43 2.71 0.89
C ALA A 34 14.56 2.27 -0.05
N LYS A 35 15.34 1.23 0.32
CA LYS A 35 16.39 0.67 -0.56
C LYS A 35 15.79 0.06 -1.82
N PHE A 36 14.71 -0.71 -1.66
CA PHE A 36 14.00 -1.33 -2.79
C PHE A 36 13.41 -0.28 -3.73
N MET A 37 12.71 0.72 -3.18
CA MET A 37 12.10 1.82 -3.94
C MET A 37 13.16 2.67 -4.65
N ALA A 38 14.31 2.94 -4.02
CA ALA A 38 15.42 3.62 -4.67
C ALA A 38 15.97 2.83 -5.87
N SER A 39 16.08 1.50 -5.74
CA SER A 39 16.51 0.63 -6.84
C SER A 39 15.49 0.65 -8.00
N LEU A 40 14.19 0.55 -7.71
CA LEU A 40 13.15 0.61 -8.73
C LEU A 40 13.10 1.98 -9.42
N ALA A 41 13.21 3.06 -8.66
CA ALA A 41 13.25 4.42 -9.20
C ALA A 41 14.45 4.61 -10.14
N THR A 42 15.61 4.08 -9.76
CA THR A 42 16.82 4.12 -10.60
C THR A 42 16.60 3.35 -11.91
N ALA A 43 16.02 2.15 -11.86
CA ALA A 43 15.72 1.38 -13.07
C ALA A 43 14.76 2.13 -14.02
N LYS A 44 13.72 2.78 -13.47
CA LYS A 44 12.77 3.60 -14.24
C LYS A 44 13.44 4.82 -14.89
N LEU A 45 14.33 5.50 -14.16
CA LEU A 45 15.12 6.60 -14.73
C LEU A 45 16.04 6.10 -15.86
N MET A 46 16.65 4.93 -15.72
CA MET A 46 17.45 4.34 -16.79
C MET A 46 16.62 3.98 -18.02
N ASP A 47 15.39 3.49 -17.84
CA ASP A 47 14.47 3.25 -18.96
C ASP A 47 14.03 4.56 -19.61
N LEU A 48 13.81 5.62 -18.84
CA LEU A 48 13.54 6.97 -19.36
C LEU A 48 14.71 7.49 -20.20
N ASP A 49 15.94 7.43 -19.69
CA ASP A 49 17.15 7.92 -20.36
C ASP A 49 17.43 7.18 -21.66
N LYS A 50 17.06 5.89 -21.73
CA LYS A 50 17.20 5.04 -22.93
C LYS A 50 16.04 5.18 -23.91
N GLY A 51 14.98 5.91 -23.57
CA GLY A 51 13.76 6.00 -24.37
C GLY A 51 12.92 4.72 -24.39
N ASN A 52 13.09 3.83 -23.41
CA ASN A 52 12.31 2.60 -23.24
C ASN A 52 10.92 2.92 -22.63
N LEU A 53 10.14 3.76 -23.33
CA LEU A 53 8.91 4.35 -22.77
C LEU A 53 7.81 3.33 -22.47
N GLU A 54 7.75 2.23 -23.23
CA GLU A 54 6.77 1.15 -23.02
C GLU A 54 7.03 0.42 -21.71
N ARG A 55 8.26 -0.09 -21.53
CA ARG A 55 8.69 -0.72 -20.28
C ARG A 55 8.56 0.21 -19.08
N LEU A 56 8.90 1.49 -19.25
CA LEU A 56 8.72 2.50 -18.21
C LEU A 56 7.24 2.64 -17.83
N ARG A 57 6.34 2.70 -18.83
CA ARG A 57 4.90 2.80 -18.60
C ARG A 57 4.39 1.58 -17.84
N GLU A 58 4.69 0.36 -18.31
CA GLU A 58 4.28 -0.88 -17.65
C GLU A 58 4.75 -0.92 -16.18
N SER A 59 5.99 -0.50 -15.93
CA SER A 59 6.52 -0.46 -14.56
C SER A 59 5.83 0.58 -13.67
N LEU A 60 5.40 1.72 -14.21
CA LEU A 60 4.66 2.74 -13.47
C LEU A 60 3.20 2.33 -13.23
N GLU A 61 2.59 1.65 -14.19
CA GLU A 61 1.25 1.07 -14.02
C GLU A 61 1.25 -0.05 -12.97
N PHE A 62 2.36 -0.81 -12.87
CA PHE A 62 2.56 -1.77 -11.77
C PHE A 62 2.62 -1.09 -10.41
N ASP A 63 3.44 -0.05 -10.26
CA ASP A 63 3.52 0.68 -8.98
C ASP A 63 2.16 1.25 -8.58
N ARG A 64 1.41 1.81 -9.55
CA ARG A 64 0.08 2.37 -9.33
C ARG A 64 -0.85 1.31 -8.74
N ASP A 65 -0.89 0.13 -9.34
CA ASP A 65 -1.79 -0.93 -8.90
C ASP A 65 -1.38 -1.50 -7.54
N VAL A 66 -0.07 -1.72 -7.33
CA VAL A 66 0.46 -2.12 -6.03
C VAL A 66 0.12 -1.10 -4.94
N ALA A 67 0.20 0.21 -5.25
CA ALA A 67 -0.15 1.25 -4.29
C ALA A 67 -1.65 1.26 -3.94
N LEU A 68 -2.53 1.05 -4.93
CA LEU A 68 -3.98 0.93 -4.71
C LEU A 68 -4.34 -0.30 -3.87
N ILE A 69 -3.71 -1.46 -4.15
CA ILE A 69 -3.85 -2.68 -3.35
C ILE A 69 -3.41 -2.43 -1.90
N ARG A 70 -2.19 -1.89 -1.71
CA ARG A 70 -1.65 -1.56 -0.38
C ARG A 70 -2.54 -0.60 0.40
N HIS A 71 -3.15 0.38 -0.26
CA HIS A 71 -4.16 1.25 0.36
C HIS A 71 -5.39 0.48 0.81
N GLY A 72 -5.92 -0.38 -0.06
CA GLY A 72 -7.06 -1.26 0.25
C GLY A 72 -6.79 -2.17 1.47
N ASP A 73 -5.60 -2.75 1.55
CA ASP A 73 -5.17 -3.58 2.68
C ASP A 73 -4.96 -2.75 3.95
N GLY A 74 -4.28 -1.61 3.81
CA GLY A 74 -3.99 -0.70 4.91
C GLY A 74 -5.26 -0.15 5.57
N LYS A 75 -6.31 0.10 4.79
CA LYS A 75 -7.63 0.56 5.29
C LYS A 75 -8.33 -0.48 6.18
N LYS A 76 -8.02 -1.77 6.01
CA LYS A 76 -8.56 -2.87 6.84
C LYS A 76 -7.70 -3.15 8.07
N GLY A 77 -6.45 -2.69 8.08
CA GLY A 77 -5.47 -2.99 9.12
C GLY A 77 -5.58 -2.11 10.37
N LEU A 78 -5.17 -2.65 11.52
CA LEU A 78 -5.03 -1.89 12.77
C LEU A 78 -3.88 -0.86 12.73
N SER A 79 -3.03 -0.91 11.70
CA SER A 79 -1.91 0.00 11.49
C SER A 79 -2.34 1.46 11.36
N ILE A 80 -3.56 1.72 10.88
CA ILE A 80 -4.13 3.07 10.80
C ILE A 80 -4.16 3.79 12.16
N TYR A 81 -4.32 3.04 13.26
CA TYR A 81 -4.33 3.59 14.61
C TYR A 81 -2.92 3.88 15.16
N LEU A 82 -1.89 3.31 14.55
CA LEU A 82 -0.49 3.56 14.93
C LEU A 82 0.04 4.88 14.36
N TRP A 83 -0.57 5.39 13.29
CA TRP A 83 -0.25 6.66 12.62
C TRP A 83 -1.52 7.48 12.30
N PRO A 84 -2.28 7.90 13.31
CA PRO A 84 -3.51 8.69 13.12
C PRO A 84 -3.25 10.02 12.40
N GLU A 85 -2.03 10.54 12.44
CA GLU A 85 -1.60 11.73 11.69
C GLU A 85 -1.78 11.61 10.17
N LEU A 86 -1.78 10.39 9.62
CA LEU A 86 -1.98 10.14 8.19
C LEU A 86 -3.46 10.28 7.77
N MET A 87 -4.38 10.30 8.75
CA MET A 87 -5.82 10.35 8.55
C MET A 87 -6.42 11.73 8.80
N LEU A 88 -5.59 12.76 8.95
CA LEU A 88 -6.04 14.09 9.35
C LEU A 88 -5.45 15.19 8.46
N GLY A 89 -6.26 16.23 8.22
CA GLY A 89 -5.81 17.48 7.60
C GLY A 89 -5.34 17.31 6.15
N GLU A 90 -4.22 17.95 5.81
CA GLU A 90 -3.71 17.99 4.44
C GLU A 90 -3.27 16.61 3.92
N TYR A 91 -2.84 15.70 4.79
CA TYR A 91 -2.42 14.34 4.41
C TYR A 91 -3.58 13.51 3.87
N GLU A 92 -4.76 13.64 4.50
CA GLU A 92 -5.98 12.95 4.04
C GLU A 92 -6.39 13.44 2.65
N GLU A 93 -6.41 14.77 2.44
CA GLU A 93 -6.84 15.37 1.17
C GLU A 93 -5.82 15.17 0.03
N LEU A 94 -4.52 15.19 0.34
CA LEU A 94 -3.49 14.82 -0.62
C LEU A 94 -3.57 13.33 -0.99
N GLY A 95 -3.78 12.46 0.01
CA GLY A 95 -3.98 11.03 -0.18
C GLY A 95 -5.16 10.74 -1.09
N LYS A 96 -6.34 11.31 -0.79
CA LYS A 96 -7.55 11.16 -1.62
C LYS A 96 -7.33 11.62 -3.06
N ARG A 97 -6.71 12.78 -3.27
CA ARG A 97 -6.42 13.28 -4.63
C ARG A 97 -5.46 12.38 -5.39
N ALA A 98 -4.46 11.81 -4.71
CA ALA A 98 -3.55 10.84 -5.33
C ALA A 98 -4.30 9.56 -5.72
N LEU A 99 -5.13 9.03 -4.83
CA LEU A 99 -5.95 7.83 -5.07
C LEU A 99 -6.95 8.03 -6.20
N ASN A 100 -7.64 9.17 -6.26
CA ASN A 100 -8.58 9.49 -7.34
C ASN A 100 -7.86 9.50 -8.69
N ARG A 101 -6.70 10.17 -8.80
CA ARG A 101 -5.93 10.21 -10.05
C ARG A 101 -5.44 8.82 -10.47
N ALA A 102 -4.94 8.03 -9.54
CA ALA A 102 -4.49 6.67 -9.81
C ALA A 102 -5.65 5.78 -10.28
N ALA A 103 -6.78 5.82 -9.59
CA ALA A 103 -7.97 5.04 -9.92
C ALA A 103 -8.60 5.46 -11.26
N SER A 104 -8.75 6.76 -11.52
CA SER A 104 -9.23 7.27 -12.80
C SER A 104 -8.32 6.87 -13.95
N TYR A 105 -7.00 7.03 -13.79
CA TYR A 105 -6.04 6.63 -14.80
C TYR A 105 -6.10 5.12 -15.09
N ARG A 106 -6.21 4.27 -14.06
CA ARG A 106 -6.40 2.82 -14.23
C ARG A 106 -7.69 2.49 -14.99
N LYS A 107 -8.79 3.18 -14.69
CA LYS A 107 -10.06 2.95 -15.37
C LYS A 107 -10.00 3.22 -16.87
N GLU A 108 -9.20 4.22 -17.26
CA GLU A 108 -8.91 4.56 -18.65
C GLU A 108 -7.87 3.62 -19.28
N HIS A 109 -6.97 3.05 -18.46
CA HIS A 109 -5.87 2.18 -18.87
C HIS A 109 -5.84 0.90 -18.03
N PRO A 110 -6.78 -0.05 -18.25
CA PRO A 110 -6.84 -1.29 -17.49
C PRO A 110 -5.60 -2.13 -17.74
N THR A 111 -4.95 -2.58 -16.66
CA THR A 111 -3.85 -3.53 -16.73
C THR A 111 -4.28 -4.89 -16.21
N THR A 112 -3.83 -5.93 -16.91
CA THR A 112 -4.05 -7.34 -16.57
C THR A 112 -2.73 -7.96 -16.14
N TRP A 113 -2.62 -8.29 -14.86
CA TRP A 113 -1.40 -8.87 -14.26
C TRP A 113 -1.32 -10.38 -14.43
N LEU A 114 -2.45 -11.03 -14.64
CA LEU A 114 -2.59 -12.47 -14.72
C LEU A 114 -2.86 -12.86 -16.17
N THR A 115 -1.81 -13.28 -16.88
CA THR A 115 -2.02 -13.99 -18.13
C THR A 115 -2.46 -15.43 -17.80
N PRO A 116 -3.24 -16.09 -18.68
CA PRO A 116 -3.65 -17.48 -18.47
C PRO A 116 -2.46 -18.41 -18.18
N GLU A 117 -1.32 -18.18 -18.85
CA GLU A 117 -0.09 -18.95 -18.67
C GLU A 117 0.49 -18.78 -17.26
N LEU A 118 0.45 -17.56 -16.71
CA LEU A 118 0.91 -17.30 -15.35
C LEU A 118 -0.01 -17.98 -14.34
N VAL A 119 -1.34 -17.86 -14.51
CA VAL A 119 -2.34 -18.48 -13.63
C VAL A 119 -2.18 -20.00 -13.56
N GLU A 120 -1.90 -20.65 -14.68
CA GLU A 120 -1.67 -22.10 -14.76
C GLU A 120 -0.39 -22.55 -14.05
N SER A 121 0.63 -21.68 -14.00
CA SER A 121 1.91 -21.97 -13.33
C SER A 121 1.90 -21.77 -11.81
N LEU A 122 0.89 -21.08 -11.27
CA LEU A 122 0.80 -20.75 -9.84
C LEU A 122 0.27 -21.93 -9.01
N THR A 123 0.72 -22.02 -7.77
CA THR A 123 0.09 -22.91 -6.79
C THR A 123 -1.33 -22.42 -6.47
N PRO A 124 -2.22 -23.29 -5.97
CA PRO A 124 -3.58 -22.88 -5.57
C PRO A 124 -3.60 -21.72 -4.58
N GLU A 125 -2.66 -21.70 -3.63
CA GLU A 125 -2.54 -20.65 -2.62
C GLU A 125 -2.16 -19.31 -3.27
N ALA A 126 -1.11 -19.31 -4.10
CA ALA A 126 -0.69 -18.11 -4.81
C ALA A 126 -1.80 -17.58 -5.72
N ARG A 127 -2.52 -18.47 -6.42
CA ARG A 127 -3.68 -18.08 -7.24
C ARG A 127 -4.76 -17.38 -6.41
N SER A 128 -5.11 -17.93 -5.24
CA SER A 128 -6.07 -17.32 -4.33
C SER A 128 -5.62 -15.92 -3.87
N ASP A 129 -4.35 -15.76 -3.52
CA ASP A 129 -3.78 -14.46 -3.09
C ASP A 129 -3.86 -13.42 -4.23
N PHE A 130 -3.59 -13.85 -5.47
CA PHE A 130 -3.71 -13.01 -6.65
C PHE A 130 -5.17 -12.61 -6.94
N GLU A 131 -6.11 -13.55 -6.87
CA GLU A 131 -7.55 -13.29 -7.05
C GLU A 131 -8.10 -12.35 -5.95
N GLU A 132 -7.60 -12.46 -4.72
CA GLU A 132 -7.93 -11.50 -3.65
C GLU A 132 -7.37 -10.12 -3.94
N SER A 133 -6.11 -10.04 -4.37
CA SER A 133 -5.45 -8.78 -4.74
C SER A 133 -6.15 -8.09 -5.91
N GLU A 134 -6.59 -8.84 -6.92
CA GLU A 134 -7.34 -8.32 -8.07
C GLU A 134 -8.71 -7.79 -7.63
N ARG A 135 -9.46 -8.55 -6.82
CA ARG A 135 -10.74 -8.07 -6.28
C ARG A 135 -10.58 -6.81 -5.44
N LEU A 136 -9.51 -6.72 -4.67
CA LEU A 136 -9.20 -5.54 -3.87
C LEU A 136 -8.86 -4.34 -4.77
N LEU A 137 -8.02 -4.55 -5.78
CA LEU A 137 -7.65 -3.53 -6.76
C LEU A 137 -8.88 -2.96 -7.45
N GLU A 138 -9.79 -3.82 -7.94
CA GLU A 138 -11.03 -3.39 -8.58
C GLU A 138 -11.93 -2.62 -7.60
N SER A 139 -12.10 -3.13 -6.37
CA SER A 139 -12.90 -2.45 -5.35
C SER A 139 -12.37 -1.05 -5.01
N VAL A 140 -11.05 -0.90 -4.87
CA VAL A 140 -10.43 0.41 -4.58
C VAL A 140 -10.52 1.33 -5.79
N THR A 141 -10.31 0.79 -7.00
CA THR A 141 -10.43 1.56 -8.24
C THR A 141 -11.84 2.11 -8.41
N ASP A 142 -12.87 1.31 -8.13
CA ASP A 142 -14.27 1.76 -8.19
C ASP A 142 -14.64 2.75 -7.09
N GLU A 143 -14.05 2.64 -5.90
CA GLU A 143 -14.26 3.59 -4.79
C GLU A 143 -13.75 4.99 -5.19
N TYR A 144 -12.53 5.09 -5.71
CA TYR A 144 -11.85 6.37 -5.93
C TYR A 144 -11.99 6.93 -7.36
N SER A 145 -12.41 6.15 -8.35
CA SER A 145 -12.64 6.64 -9.72
C SER A 145 -13.95 7.41 -9.90
N LYS A 146 -14.89 7.36 -8.93
CA LYS A 146 -16.22 8.00 -9.03
C LYS A 146 -16.26 9.46 -8.57
N GLN A 147 -15.16 10.00 -8.07
CA GLN A 147 -15.09 11.34 -7.45
C GLN A 147 -14.20 12.33 -8.22
N GLY A 148 -13.96 12.08 -9.51
CA GLY A 148 -13.25 12.97 -10.43
C GLY A 148 -14.19 13.91 -11.18
#